data_AF-A0A9E2J0S1-F1
#
_entry.id   AF-A0A9E2J0S1-F1
#
_cell.length_a   1.000
_cell.length_b   1.000
_cell.length_c   1.000
_cell.angle_alpha   90.00
_cell.angle_beta   90.00
_cell.angle_gamma   90.00
#
_symmetry.space_group_name_H-M   'P 1'
#
loop_
_entity.id
_entity.type
_entity.pdbx_description
1 polymer ?
#
loop_
_entity_poly.entity_id
_entity_poly.type
_entity_poly.pdbx_seq_one_letter_code
_entity_poly.pdbx_strand_id
1 'polypeptide(L)'
;MIFEHSSSSKKILLAIILAVLFFGTLAILWPKIFNRPADKIVVPDEETADWRTFNGDNGASFKYPENLPILSTGASTNYIRTQEWPPNLLIADNGGFSCQEGGLGIGGRPGMTIQKTMDSIVYCIENVSEGAAGTVYTDYTYTFLAGNKLVKFNFTLAYPQCVNYDDPQKTACEQERQTFDLDMLINRMAKSLQL
;
A
#
# COMPACT_ATOMS: atom_id res chain seq x y z
N MET A 1 -28.45 -68.80 -38.11
CA MET A 1 -27.58 -67.61 -37.97
C MET A 1 -28.35 -66.58 -37.19
N ILE A 2 -27.89 -66.27 -35.98
CA ILE A 2 -28.55 -65.37 -35.04
C ILE A 2 -28.20 -63.95 -35.47
N PHE A 3 -29.20 -63.18 -35.87
CA PHE A 3 -29.02 -61.76 -36.19
C PHE A 3 -28.82 -60.97 -34.88
N GLU A 4 -27.62 -60.45 -34.75
CA GLU A 4 -27.18 -59.53 -33.72
C GLU A 4 -27.95 -58.21 -33.85
N HIS A 5 -28.97 -58.00 -33.02
CA HIS A 5 -29.76 -56.78 -32.98
C HIS A 5 -28.95 -55.68 -32.27
N SER A 6 -28.03 -55.06 -33.02
CA SER A 6 -27.15 -53.99 -32.53
C SER A 6 -27.97 -52.83 -31.94
N SER A 7 -27.75 -52.62 -30.65
CA SER A 7 -28.62 -51.87 -29.76
C SER A 7 -28.32 -50.36 -29.78
N SER A 8 -28.77 -49.67 -30.82
CA SER A 8 -28.62 -48.21 -30.98
C SER A 8 -29.41 -47.44 -29.91
N SER A 9 -30.59 -47.93 -29.53
CA SER A 9 -31.45 -47.31 -28.51
C SER A 9 -30.85 -47.32 -27.10
N LYS A 10 -30.09 -48.35 -26.72
CA LYS A 10 -29.42 -48.41 -25.40
C LYS A 10 -28.28 -47.40 -25.28
N LYS A 11 -27.54 -47.14 -26.37
CA LYS A 11 -26.46 -46.15 -26.38
C LYS A 11 -26.99 -44.72 -26.21
N ILE A 12 -28.11 -44.41 -26.88
CA ILE A 12 -28.79 -43.11 -26.76
C ILE A 12 -29.33 -42.92 -25.33
N LEU A 13 -29.98 -43.96 -24.77
CA LEU A 13 -30.50 -43.90 -23.40
C LEU A 13 -29.38 -43.68 -22.37
N LEU A 14 -28.24 -44.36 -22.52
CA LEU A 14 -27.08 -44.22 -21.64
C LEU A 14 -26.47 -42.80 -21.72
N ALA A 15 -26.38 -42.24 -22.93
CA ALA A 15 -25.88 -40.88 -23.13
C ALA A 15 -26.77 -39.81 -22.47
N ILE A 16 -28.09 -39.97 -22.56
CA ILE A 16 -29.05 -39.06 -21.92
C ILE A 16 -28.93 -39.15 -20.39
N ILE A 17 -28.81 -40.35 -19.82
CA ILE A 17 -28.65 -40.53 -18.36
C ILE A 17 -27.36 -39.86 -17.87
N LEU A 18 -26.24 -40.03 -18.59
CA LEU A 18 -24.97 -39.39 -18.23
C LEU A 18 -25.04 -37.87 -18.33
N ALA A 19 -25.71 -37.32 -19.34
CA ALA A 19 -25.92 -35.88 -19.45
C ALA A 19 -26.74 -35.32 -18.28
N VAL A 20 -27.83 -35.98 -17.90
CA VAL A 20 -28.66 -35.55 -16.76
C VAL A 20 -27.88 -35.59 -15.45
N LEU A 21 -27.04 -36.61 -15.24
CA LEU A 21 -26.17 -36.70 -14.06
C LEU A 21 -25.09 -35.60 -14.06
N PHE A 22 -24.51 -35.29 -15.21
CA PHE A 22 -23.50 -34.24 -15.33
C PHE A 22 -24.08 -32.84 -15.12
N PHE A 23 -25.23 -32.52 -15.73
CA PHE A 23 -25.89 -31.22 -15.54
C PHE A 23 -26.51 -31.07 -14.15
N GLY A 24 -27.05 -32.16 -13.59
CA GLY A 24 -27.58 -32.17 -12.22
C GLY A 24 -26.49 -31.95 -11.16
N THR A 25 -25.32 -32.58 -11.31
CA THR A 25 -24.19 -32.36 -10.40
C THR A 25 -23.60 -30.96 -10.56
N LEU A 26 -23.54 -30.42 -11.79
CA LEU A 26 -23.16 -29.03 -12.01
C LEU A 26 -24.12 -28.05 -11.31
N ALA A 27 -25.43 -28.22 -11.43
CA ALA A 27 -26.40 -27.33 -10.81
C ALA A 27 -26.35 -27.33 -9.28
N ILE A 28 -26.04 -28.48 -8.66
CA ILE A 28 -25.90 -28.60 -7.20
C ILE A 28 -24.58 -28.01 -6.70
N LEU A 29 -23.50 -28.11 -7.50
CA LEU A 29 -22.17 -27.63 -7.12
C LEU A 29 -21.90 -26.18 -7.52
N TRP A 30 -22.61 -25.63 -8.51
CA TRP A 30 -22.46 -24.25 -8.99
C TRP A 30 -22.60 -23.18 -7.90
N PRO A 31 -23.65 -23.19 -7.04
CA PRO A 31 -23.75 -22.20 -5.98
C PRO A 31 -22.66 -22.38 -4.91
N LYS A 32 -22.10 -23.58 -4.70
CA LYS A 32 -21.00 -23.78 -3.73
C LYS A 32 -19.65 -23.28 -4.23
N ILE A 33 -19.42 -23.33 -5.53
CA ILE A 33 -18.17 -22.86 -6.15
C ILE A 33 -18.20 -21.34 -6.34
N PHE A 34 -19.34 -20.77 -6.76
CA PHE A 34 -19.44 -19.35 -7.11
C PHE A 34 -20.08 -18.43 -6.05
N ASN A 35 -20.88 -18.95 -5.10
CA ASN A 35 -21.33 -18.17 -3.93
C ASN A 35 -20.39 -18.35 -2.73
N ARG A 36 -19.07 -18.41 -2.96
CA ARG A 36 -18.17 -18.07 -1.87
C ARG A 36 -18.40 -16.59 -1.59
N PRO A 37 -18.87 -16.20 -0.38
CA PRO A 37 -18.84 -14.80 -0.01
C PRO A 37 -17.40 -14.35 -0.20
N ALA A 38 -17.19 -13.21 -0.87
CA ALA A 38 -15.88 -12.61 -0.95
C ALA A 38 -15.33 -12.57 0.47
N ASP A 39 -14.30 -13.38 0.75
CA ASP A 39 -13.61 -13.31 2.03
C ASP A 39 -13.21 -11.85 2.17
N LYS A 40 -13.77 -11.19 3.19
CA LYS A 40 -13.26 -9.89 3.59
C LYS A 40 -11.80 -10.16 3.91
N ILE A 41 -10.90 -9.64 3.09
CA ILE A 41 -9.49 -9.54 3.43
C ILE A 41 -9.45 -8.59 4.62
N VAL A 42 -9.55 -9.17 5.82
CA VAL A 42 -9.18 -8.50 7.06
C VAL A 42 -7.67 -8.48 7.00
N VAL A 43 -7.09 -7.36 6.54
CA VAL A 43 -5.66 -7.11 6.72
C VAL A 43 -5.42 -7.13 8.23
N PRO A 44 -4.61 -8.06 8.75
CA PRO A 44 -4.42 -8.19 10.19
C PRO A 44 -3.86 -6.87 10.77
N ASP A 45 -4.49 -6.35 11.82
CA ASP A 45 -4.04 -5.20 12.64
C ASP A 45 -2.69 -5.47 13.35
N GLU A 46 -2.09 -6.65 13.14
CA GLU A 46 -0.79 -7.02 13.73
C GLU A 46 0.38 -6.20 13.18
N GLU A 47 0.31 -5.70 11.94
CA GLU A 47 1.44 -4.97 11.32
C GLU A 47 1.77 -3.62 11.98
N THR A 48 0.92 -3.12 12.88
CA THR A 48 1.13 -1.87 13.61
C THR A 48 0.99 -2.03 15.12
N ALA A 49 1.02 -3.25 15.64
CA ALA A 49 0.81 -3.52 17.06
C ALA A 49 1.79 -2.76 17.97
N ASP A 50 3.04 -2.62 17.53
CA ASP A 50 4.10 -1.91 18.26
C ASP A 50 4.23 -0.42 17.90
N TRP A 51 3.31 0.12 17.09
CA TRP A 51 3.34 1.53 16.69
C TRP A 51 2.79 2.42 17.81
N ARG A 52 3.38 3.62 17.92
CA ARG A 52 2.90 4.66 18.85
C ARG A 52 1.70 5.38 18.25
N THR A 53 0.90 6.01 19.11
CA THR A 53 -0.22 6.84 18.68
C THR A 53 0.14 8.32 18.77
N PHE A 54 -0.02 9.03 17.67
CA PHE A 54 -0.05 10.49 17.64
C PHE A 54 -1.46 10.94 18.01
N ASN A 55 -1.57 11.96 18.88
CA ASN A 55 -2.83 12.60 19.23
C ASN A 55 -2.72 14.09 18.90
N GLY A 56 -3.53 14.56 17.97
CA GLY A 56 -3.63 15.97 17.61
C GLY A 56 -4.61 16.71 18.51
N ASP A 57 -4.41 18.02 18.63
CA ASP A 57 -5.25 18.90 19.47
C ASP A 57 -6.72 18.97 19.00
N ASN A 58 -6.97 18.63 17.73
CA ASN A 58 -8.30 18.58 17.12
C ASN A 58 -9.04 17.26 17.36
N GLY A 59 -8.51 16.36 18.21
CA GLY A 59 -9.07 15.05 18.47
C GLY A 59 -8.73 13.98 17.43
N ALA A 60 -8.01 14.36 16.36
CA ALA A 60 -7.53 13.40 15.38
C ALA A 60 -6.37 12.57 15.96
N SER A 61 -6.27 11.31 15.56
CA SER A 61 -5.17 10.44 15.97
C SER A 61 -4.77 9.50 14.85
N PHE A 62 -3.50 9.06 14.84
CA PHE A 62 -3.03 8.02 13.93
C PHE A 62 -1.87 7.25 14.57
N LYS A 63 -1.64 6.02 14.11
CA LYS A 63 -0.49 5.21 14.52
C LYS A 63 0.73 5.53 13.65
N TYR A 64 1.92 5.55 14.26
CA TYR A 64 3.20 5.72 13.57
C TYR A 64 4.29 4.89 14.24
N PRO A 65 5.30 4.41 13.48
CA PRO A 65 6.43 3.73 14.08
C PRO A 65 7.40 4.74 14.69
N GLU A 66 7.95 4.43 15.87
CA GLU A 66 9.00 5.26 16.49
C GLU A 66 10.30 5.24 15.67
N ASN A 67 10.66 4.08 15.13
CA ASN A 67 11.79 3.88 14.24
C ASN A 67 11.29 3.44 12.87
N LEU A 68 11.85 3.97 11.79
CA LEU A 68 11.40 3.63 10.43
C LEU A 68 11.62 2.14 10.13
N PRO A 69 10.57 1.38 9.80
CA PRO A 69 10.71 -0.04 9.50
C PRO A 69 10.98 -0.27 8.00
N ILE A 70 11.79 -1.29 7.71
CA ILE A 70 11.88 -1.93 6.40
C ILE A 70 10.75 -2.96 6.34
N LEU A 71 9.61 -2.57 5.75
CA LEU A 71 8.36 -3.35 5.82
C LEU A 71 8.47 -4.79 5.30
N SER A 72 9.39 -5.06 4.38
CA SER A 72 9.63 -6.42 3.84
C SER A 72 10.32 -7.37 4.83
N THR A 73 11.00 -6.84 5.84
CA THR A 73 11.79 -7.63 6.80
C THR A 73 11.39 -7.40 8.27
N GLY A 74 10.68 -6.31 8.56
CA GLY A 74 10.38 -5.87 9.93
C GLY A 74 11.56 -5.24 10.67
N ALA A 75 12.77 -5.20 10.08
CA ALA A 75 13.93 -4.54 10.67
C ALA A 75 13.78 -3.01 10.64
N SER A 76 14.49 -2.29 11.51
CA SER A 76 14.58 -0.83 11.45
C SER A 76 15.66 -0.35 10.48
N THR A 77 15.49 0.85 9.93
CA THR A 77 16.53 1.51 9.14
C THR A 77 17.74 1.87 10.01
N ASN A 78 18.92 1.82 9.41
CA ASN A 78 20.20 2.20 10.03
C ASN A 78 20.77 3.49 9.41
N TYR A 79 20.42 3.79 8.15
CA TYR A 79 20.96 4.91 7.39
C TYR A 79 19.94 6.01 7.18
N ILE A 80 18.70 5.67 6.80
CA ILE A 80 17.59 6.62 6.65
C ILE A 80 17.11 7.04 8.03
N ARG A 81 17.10 8.35 8.29
CA ARG A 81 16.78 8.90 9.62
C ARG A 81 15.62 9.87 9.54
N THR A 82 14.81 9.89 10.59
CA THR A 82 13.81 10.92 10.81
C THR A 82 14.47 12.22 11.27
N GLN A 83 13.93 13.36 10.87
CA GLN A 83 14.30 14.69 11.41
C GLN A 83 13.09 15.32 12.08
N GLU A 84 12.03 15.56 11.31
CA GLU A 84 10.72 15.98 11.80
C GLU A 84 9.78 14.78 11.75
N TRP A 85 9.56 14.14 12.91
CA TRP A 85 8.77 12.91 13.03
C TRP A 85 8.13 12.78 14.43
N PRO A 86 6.91 12.22 14.57
CA PRO A 86 5.99 11.78 13.51
C PRO A 86 5.56 12.92 12.59
N PRO A 87 4.87 12.61 11.47
CA PRO A 87 4.39 13.65 10.59
C PRO A 87 3.52 14.68 11.33
N ASN A 88 3.77 15.96 11.05
CA ASN A 88 2.85 17.02 11.43
C ASN A 88 1.52 16.83 10.67
N LEU A 89 0.43 16.87 11.41
CA LEU A 89 -0.91 16.63 10.91
C LEU A 89 -1.66 17.95 10.68
N LEU A 90 -2.01 18.23 9.43
CA LEU A 90 -2.91 19.33 9.08
C LEU A 90 -4.22 18.79 8.52
N ILE A 91 -5.33 19.31 9.03
CA ILE A 91 -6.68 18.89 8.62
C ILE A 91 -7.50 20.13 8.28
N ALA A 92 -8.08 20.16 7.08
CA ALA A 92 -8.97 21.22 6.62
C ALA A 92 -10.36 20.66 6.28
N ASP A 93 -11.39 21.28 6.83
CA ASP A 93 -12.79 20.93 6.55
C ASP A 93 -13.21 21.38 5.15
N ASN A 94 -13.93 20.50 4.45
CA ASN A 94 -14.43 20.75 3.09
C ASN A 94 -13.33 21.20 2.11
N GLY A 95 -12.09 20.78 2.35
CA GLY A 95 -10.98 21.04 1.43
C GLY A 95 -11.17 20.24 0.15
N GLY A 96 -11.24 20.93 -0.99
CA GLY A 96 -11.21 20.26 -2.29
C GLY A 96 -9.85 19.59 -2.49
N PHE A 97 -9.86 18.32 -2.90
CA PHE A 97 -8.64 17.64 -3.31
C PHE A 97 -8.28 18.03 -4.74
N SER A 98 -7.04 18.46 -4.94
CA SER A 98 -6.47 18.72 -6.25
C SER A 98 -4.98 18.41 -6.20
N CYS A 99 -4.48 17.74 -7.22
CA CYS A 99 -3.06 17.50 -7.41
C CYS A 99 -2.66 17.98 -8.79
N GLN A 100 -1.77 18.97 -8.86
CA GLN A 100 -1.15 19.39 -10.11
C GLN A 100 0.25 18.82 -10.16
N GLU A 101 0.41 17.73 -10.91
CA GLU A 101 1.72 17.12 -11.09
C GLU A 101 2.68 18.09 -11.78
N GLY A 102 3.91 18.16 -11.30
CA GLY A 102 4.86 19.15 -11.79
C GLY A 102 6.10 19.28 -10.93
N GLY A 103 6.93 20.27 -11.27
CA GLY A 103 8.21 20.50 -10.60
C GLY A 103 9.38 19.77 -11.26
N LEU A 104 10.59 20.16 -10.86
CA LEU A 104 11.81 19.67 -11.50
C LEU A 104 12.74 18.88 -10.56
N GLY A 105 12.63 18.99 -9.23
CA GLY A 105 13.48 18.27 -8.25
C GLY A 105 15.00 18.59 -8.29
N ILE A 106 15.53 19.18 -7.22
CA ILE A 106 16.94 19.54 -6.84
C ILE A 106 17.78 20.41 -7.82
N GLY A 107 18.35 21.50 -7.28
CA GLY A 107 19.31 22.39 -7.96
C GLY A 107 18.85 23.84 -8.14
N GLY A 108 17.86 24.29 -7.35
CA GLY A 108 17.24 25.63 -7.43
C GLY A 108 15.75 25.60 -7.83
N ARG A 109 14.98 24.61 -7.35
CA ARG A 109 13.70 24.18 -7.96
C ARG A 109 12.53 24.16 -6.96
N PRO A 110 11.29 24.50 -7.38
CA PRO A 110 10.08 24.01 -6.72
C PRO A 110 10.06 22.46 -6.75
N GLY A 111 9.59 21.86 -5.66
CA GLY A 111 9.58 20.41 -5.40
C GLY A 111 8.90 19.58 -6.48
N MET A 112 9.11 18.27 -6.46
CA MET A 112 8.39 17.34 -7.32
C MET A 112 7.01 17.07 -6.71
N THR A 113 5.96 17.24 -7.49
CA THR A 113 4.58 16.91 -7.13
C THR A 113 4.10 15.78 -8.03
N ILE A 114 3.63 14.68 -7.44
CA ILE A 114 3.07 13.52 -8.14
C ILE A 114 1.74 13.10 -7.53
N GLN A 115 0.85 12.57 -8.36
CA GLN A 115 -0.35 11.91 -7.90
C GLN A 115 -0.14 10.40 -7.86
N LYS A 116 -0.42 9.76 -6.73
CA LYS A 116 -0.30 8.31 -6.58
C LYS A 116 -1.52 7.74 -5.88
N THR A 117 -2.04 6.62 -6.40
CA THR A 117 -3.13 5.87 -5.76
C THR A 117 -2.58 4.64 -5.06
N MET A 118 -2.87 4.49 -3.76
CA MET A 118 -2.45 3.36 -2.94
C MET A 118 -3.64 2.89 -2.12
N ASP A 119 -4.02 1.62 -2.25
CA ASP A 119 -5.17 1.02 -1.55
C ASP A 119 -6.44 1.88 -1.56
N SER A 120 -6.80 2.36 -2.77
CA SER A 120 -7.97 3.22 -3.02
C SER A 120 -7.91 4.63 -2.41
N ILE A 121 -6.82 5.02 -1.77
CA ILE A 121 -6.57 6.40 -1.35
C ILE A 121 -5.72 7.08 -2.44
N VAL A 122 -6.18 8.23 -2.92
CA VAL A 122 -5.44 9.07 -3.86
C VAL A 122 -4.65 10.10 -3.07
N TYR A 123 -3.34 10.10 -3.27
CA TYR A 123 -2.39 11.00 -2.64
C TYR A 123 -1.86 11.99 -3.67
N CYS A 124 -1.71 13.24 -3.25
CA CYS A 124 -0.80 14.19 -3.87
C CYS A 124 0.45 14.26 -3.01
N ILE A 125 1.57 13.82 -3.58
CA ILE A 125 2.85 13.71 -2.88
C ILE A 125 3.74 14.83 -3.39
N GLU A 126 4.16 15.69 -2.50
CA GLU A 126 5.10 16.77 -2.79
C GLU A 126 6.39 16.50 -2.03
N ASN A 127 7.53 16.65 -2.68
CA ASN A 127 8.81 16.56 -2.00
C ASN A 127 9.82 17.61 -2.48
N VAL A 128 10.53 18.19 -1.51
CA VAL A 128 11.62 19.16 -1.73
C VAL A 128 12.86 18.61 -1.06
N SER A 129 13.98 18.59 -1.77
CA SER A 129 15.22 18.04 -1.23
C SER A 129 16.36 19.06 -1.26
N GLU A 130 17.10 19.13 -0.17
CA GLU A 130 18.30 19.94 0.00
C GLU A 130 19.49 19.07 0.43
N GLY A 131 20.63 19.26 -0.21
CA GLY A 131 21.87 18.56 0.14
C GLY A 131 22.73 19.39 1.07
N ALA A 132 23.10 18.84 2.24
CA ALA A 132 24.04 19.45 3.18
C ALA A 132 24.96 18.39 3.79
N ALA A 133 26.27 18.68 3.80
CA ALA A 133 27.31 17.86 4.45
C ALA A 133 27.23 16.34 4.12
N GLY A 134 27.02 15.98 2.87
CA GLY A 134 26.94 14.57 2.44
C GLY A 134 25.63 13.86 2.81
N THR A 135 24.61 14.61 3.25
CA THR A 135 23.25 14.13 3.52
C THR A 135 22.28 14.90 2.63
N VAL A 136 21.24 14.22 2.14
CA VAL A 136 20.11 14.86 1.48
C VAL A 136 18.93 14.83 2.45
N TYR A 137 18.45 16.00 2.82
CA TYR A 137 17.24 16.19 3.60
C TYR A 137 16.10 16.34 2.61
N THR A 138 15.03 15.56 2.79
CA THR A 138 13.84 15.65 1.94
C THR A 138 12.62 15.89 2.82
N ASP A 139 11.99 17.04 2.59
CA ASP A 139 10.69 17.36 3.13
C ASP A 139 9.64 16.70 2.25
N TYR A 140 8.71 16.00 2.88
CA TYR A 140 7.59 15.32 2.24
C TYR A 140 6.28 15.93 2.72
N THR A 141 5.34 16.10 1.80
CA THR A 141 3.95 16.43 2.07
C THR A 141 3.06 15.42 1.35
N TYR A 142 2.36 14.59 2.11
CA TYR A 142 1.35 13.67 1.58
C TYR A 142 -0.03 14.27 1.85
N THR A 143 -0.70 14.72 0.79
CA THR A 143 -2.07 15.25 0.86
C THR A 143 -3.06 14.20 0.37
N PHE A 144 -4.14 13.96 1.10
CA PHE A 144 -5.20 13.02 0.72
C PHE A 144 -6.55 13.40 1.33
N LEU A 145 -7.63 12.76 0.87
CA LEU A 145 -8.96 12.89 1.49
C LEU A 145 -9.22 11.76 2.48
N ALA A 146 -9.72 12.14 3.65
CA ALA A 146 -10.33 11.22 4.61
C ALA A 146 -11.77 11.69 4.88
N GLY A 147 -12.74 11.02 4.26
CA GLY A 147 -14.12 11.51 4.21
C GLY A 147 -14.22 12.80 3.39
N ASN A 148 -14.73 13.86 4.01
CA ASN A 148 -14.82 15.21 3.42
C ASN A 148 -13.73 16.18 3.92
N LYS A 149 -12.72 15.67 4.65
CA LYS A 149 -11.61 16.47 5.16
C LYS A 149 -10.37 16.25 4.29
N LEU A 150 -9.68 17.35 4.01
CA LEU A 150 -8.37 17.33 3.37
C LEU A 150 -7.30 17.20 4.45
N VAL A 151 -6.50 16.15 4.35
CA VAL A 151 -5.47 15.79 5.33
C VAL A 151 -4.10 15.98 4.68
N LYS A 152 -3.14 16.52 5.43
CA LYS A 152 -1.73 16.56 5.05
C LYS A 152 -0.87 15.98 6.16
N PHE A 153 0.03 15.10 5.77
CA PHE A 153 1.15 14.64 6.60
C PHE A 153 2.43 15.30 6.09
N ASN A 154 3.06 16.11 6.96
CA ASN A 154 4.32 16.78 6.65
C ASN A 154 5.45 16.24 7.53
N PHE A 155 6.56 15.85 6.95
CA PHE A 155 7.71 15.29 7.69
C PHE A 155 8.99 15.42 6.89
N THR A 156 10.12 15.27 7.57
CA THR A 156 11.45 15.36 6.95
C THR A 156 12.26 14.11 7.24
N LEU A 157 12.82 13.53 6.17
CA LEU A 157 13.75 12.40 6.26
C LEU A 157 15.14 12.81 5.77
N ALA A 158 16.17 12.28 6.43
CA ALA A 158 17.56 12.45 6.07
C ALA A 158 18.10 11.17 5.41
N TYR A 159 18.65 11.33 4.21
CA TYR A 159 19.26 10.27 3.41
C TYR A 159 20.76 10.55 3.27
N PRO A 160 21.64 9.82 3.96
CA PRO A 160 23.07 9.96 3.72
C PRO A 160 23.41 9.57 2.27
N GLN A 161 24.42 10.21 1.70
CA GLN A 161 24.98 9.76 0.43
C GLN A 161 25.77 8.48 0.68
N CYS A 162 25.26 7.34 0.20
CA CYS A 162 25.86 6.04 0.46
C CYS A 162 27.31 5.92 -0.03
N VAL A 163 27.70 6.71 -1.05
CA VAL A 163 29.07 6.79 -1.56
C VAL A 163 30.08 7.37 -0.56
N ASN A 164 29.62 7.94 0.55
CA ASN A 164 30.48 8.41 1.65
C ASN A 164 30.94 7.28 2.58
N TYR A 165 30.46 6.05 2.37
CA TYR A 165 30.88 4.88 3.12
C TYR A 165 31.72 3.96 2.25
N ASP A 166 32.59 3.16 2.89
CA ASP A 166 33.23 2.01 2.26
C ASP A 166 32.32 0.78 2.32
N ASP A 167 32.67 -0.25 1.55
CA ASP A 167 32.01 -1.54 1.68
C ASP A 167 32.44 -2.25 2.98
N PRO A 168 31.51 -2.94 3.68
CA PRO A 168 30.15 -3.30 3.23
C PRO A 168 29.05 -2.27 3.52
N GLN A 169 29.33 -1.18 4.25
CA GLN A 169 28.32 -0.21 4.68
C GLN A 169 27.67 0.52 3.50
N LYS A 170 28.44 0.85 2.47
CA LYS A 170 27.91 1.43 1.23
C LYS A 170 26.82 0.56 0.63
N THR A 171 27.13 -0.72 0.39
CA THR A 171 26.16 -1.69 -0.14
C THR A 171 24.92 -1.80 0.75
N ALA A 172 25.09 -1.85 2.08
CA ALA A 172 23.97 -1.91 3.01
C ALA A 172 23.08 -0.65 2.96
N CYS A 173 23.68 0.54 2.87
CA CYS A 173 22.97 1.81 2.71
C CYS A 173 22.17 1.85 1.40
N GLU A 174 22.78 1.41 0.29
CA GLU A 174 22.11 1.36 -1.01
C GLU A 174 20.92 0.38 -1.00
N GLN A 175 21.10 -0.80 -0.40
CA GLN A 175 20.03 -1.79 -0.26
C GLN A 175 18.89 -1.29 0.62
N GLU A 176 19.20 -0.64 1.74
CA GLU A 176 18.19 -0.03 2.61
C GLU A 176 17.37 1.00 1.82
N ARG A 177 18.02 1.90 1.06
CA ARG A 177 17.32 2.88 0.23
C ARG A 177 16.46 2.26 -0.87
N GLN A 178 16.85 1.12 -1.41
CA GLN A 178 16.08 0.41 -2.44
C GLN A 178 14.87 -0.33 -1.88
N THR A 179 14.98 -0.82 -0.64
CA THR A 179 13.94 -1.66 0.00
C THR A 179 13.02 -0.88 0.92
N PHE A 180 13.40 0.33 1.31
CA PHE A 180 12.56 1.21 2.11
C PHE A 180 11.39 1.76 1.30
N ASP A 181 10.19 1.28 1.60
CA ASP A 181 8.94 1.72 0.98
C ASP A 181 8.25 2.77 1.85
N LEU A 182 8.63 4.04 1.63
CA LEU A 182 8.04 5.17 2.32
C LEU A 182 6.53 5.28 2.04
N ASP A 183 6.15 5.07 0.79
CA ASP A 183 4.77 5.21 0.33
C ASP A 183 3.82 4.25 1.05
N MET A 184 4.21 2.98 1.17
CA MET A 184 3.45 2.00 1.93
C MET A 184 3.42 2.33 3.42
N LEU A 185 4.52 2.83 3.98
CA LEU A 185 4.57 3.27 5.38
C LEU A 185 3.58 4.41 5.64
N ILE A 186 3.57 5.45 4.81
CA ILE A 186 2.63 6.57 4.92
C ILE A 186 1.19 6.07 4.76
N ASN A 187 0.94 5.21 3.78
CA ASN A 187 -0.40 4.67 3.53
C ASN A 187 -0.93 3.86 4.73
N ARG A 188 -0.08 3.10 5.43
CA ARG A 188 -0.45 2.42 6.69
C ARG A 188 -0.80 3.42 7.79
N MET A 189 -0.01 4.49 7.95
CA MET A 189 -0.34 5.55 8.91
C MET A 189 -1.67 6.23 8.56
N ALA A 190 -1.89 6.57 7.29
CA ALA A 190 -3.11 7.20 6.80
C ALA A 190 -4.36 6.32 7.03
N LYS A 191 -4.24 5.00 6.86
CA LYS A 191 -5.32 4.04 7.17
C LYS A 191 -5.65 3.95 8.66
N SER A 192 -4.68 4.25 9.52
CA SER A 192 -4.89 4.29 10.97
C SER A 192 -5.45 5.63 11.47
N LEU A 193 -5.61 6.62 10.58
CA LEU A 193 -6.14 7.93 10.92
C LEU A 193 -7.60 7.84 11.40
N GLN A 194 -7.85 8.45 12.54
CA GLN A 194 -9.16 8.65 13.13
C GLN A 194 -9.41 10.16 13.23
N LEU A 195 -10.59 10.61 12.81
CA LEU A 195 -11.02 12.00 12.70
C LEU A 195 -12.29 12.26 13.51
#